data_AF-A0A935HV88-F1
#
_entry.id   AF-A0A935HV88-F1
#
_cell.length_a   1.000
_cell.length_b   1.000
_cell.length_c   1.000
_cell.angle_alpha   90.00
_cell.angle_beta   90.00
_cell.angle_gamma   90.00
#
_symmetry.space_group_name_H-M   'P 1'
#
loop_
_entity.id
_entity.type
_entity.pdbx_description
1 polymer ?
#
loop_
_entity_poly.entity_id
_entity_poly.type
_entity_poly.pdbx_seq_one_letter_code
_entity_poly.pdbx_strand_id
1 'polypeptide(L)'
;MAFESDKTMFEIYREKDFNKKFKVVFYTELTEHNKEFEINSALNGQTIFNGFLKDLRKDDGKAVIRSLLKDMNSSESAFSEDEIRRRLEEFLA
;
A
#
# COMPACT_ATOMS: atom_id res chain seq x y z
N MET A 1 12.57 17.25 19.79
CA MET A 1 12.62 15.78 19.65
C MET A 1 11.29 15.37 19.03
N ALA A 2 11.27 15.16 17.72
CA ALA A 2 10.05 14.82 17.01
C ALA A 2 9.82 13.31 17.15
N PHE A 3 8.94 12.92 18.06
CA PHE A 3 8.32 11.60 18.05
C PHE A 3 7.16 11.64 17.05
N GLU A 4 7.47 11.78 15.76
CA GLU A 4 6.48 11.80 14.70
C GLU A 4 6.50 10.44 14.00
N SER A 5 5.55 9.60 14.40
CA SER A 5 5.15 8.30 13.83
C SER A 5 6.27 7.38 13.31
N ASP A 6 6.69 6.43 14.15
CA ASP A 6 7.56 5.27 13.81
C ASP A 6 6.92 4.28 12.81
N LYS A 7 5.85 4.69 12.12
CA LYS A 7 5.00 3.82 11.30
C LYS A 7 4.58 4.53 10.02
N THR A 8 4.75 3.84 8.89
CA THR A 8 4.28 4.29 7.58
C THR A 8 2.92 3.67 7.29
N MET A 9 1.86 4.49 7.22
CA MET A 9 0.52 4.00 6.90
C MET A 9 0.39 3.77 5.39
N PHE A 10 -0.19 2.64 4.99
CA PHE A 10 -0.40 2.32 3.60
C PHE A 10 -1.74 1.63 3.35
N GLU A 11 -2.19 1.70 2.10
CA GLU A 11 -3.33 0.96 1.60
C GLU A 11 -3.05 0.41 0.20
N ILE A 12 -3.28 -0.88 0.02
CA ILE A 12 -3.34 -1.58 -1.26
C ILE A 12 -4.79 -1.60 -1.72
N TYR A 13 -5.05 -1.09 -2.91
CA TYR A 13 -6.39 -1.01 -3.50
C TYR A 13 -6.38 -1.40 -4.97
N ARG A 14 -7.54 -1.81 -5.48
CA ARG A 14 -7.79 -1.99 -6.92
C ARG A 14 -8.52 -0.77 -7.46
N GLU A 15 -7.99 -0.16 -8.52
CA GLU A 15 -8.71 0.89 -9.24
C GLU A 15 -10.03 0.35 -9.82
N LYS A 16 -11.07 1.18 -9.83
CA LYS A 16 -12.35 0.83 -10.46
C LYS A 16 -12.44 1.28 -11.92
N ASP A 17 -11.53 2.16 -12.33
CA ASP A 17 -11.43 2.72 -13.68
C ASP A 17 -10.86 1.74 -14.72
N PHE A 18 -10.73 2.23 -15.97
CA PHE A 18 -10.46 1.47 -17.19
C PHE A 18 -9.40 0.36 -17.09
N ASN A 19 -8.32 0.54 -16.33
CA ASN A 19 -7.22 -0.43 -16.27
C ASN A 19 -7.30 -1.42 -15.09
N LYS A 20 -8.22 -1.20 -14.13
CA LYS A 20 -8.43 -2.04 -12.93
C LYS A 20 -7.15 -2.51 -12.22
N LYS A 21 -6.12 -1.68 -12.22
CA LYS A 21 -4.79 -2.00 -11.69
C LYS A 21 -4.81 -2.01 -10.17
N PHE A 22 -3.94 -2.83 -9.61
CA PHE A 22 -3.61 -2.84 -8.20
C PHE A 22 -2.55 -1.78 -7.92
N LYS A 23 -2.81 -0.93 -6.94
CA LYS A 23 -1.96 0.18 -6.52
C LYS A 23 -1.78 0.19 -5.01
N VAL A 24 -0.79 0.95 -4.55
CA VAL A 24 -0.58 1.27 -3.14
C VAL A 24 -0.49 2.77 -2.97
N VAL A 25 -1.08 3.29 -1.91
CA VAL A 25 -0.85 4.65 -1.40
C VAL A 25 -0.13 4.57 -0.05
N PHE A 26 0.91 5.39 0.13
CA PHE A 26 1.62 5.54 1.41
C PHE A 26 1.23 6.88 2.03
N TYR A 27 0.18 6.91 2.85
CA TYR A 27 -0.45 8.14 3.33
C TYR A 27 0.52 9.07 4.08
N THR A 28 1.45 8.50 4.84
CA THR A 28 2.45 9.24 5.62
C THR A 28 3.59 9.79 4.76
N GLU A 29 3.67 9.40 3.49
CA GLU A 29 4.68 9.88 2.53
C GLU A 29 4.09 10.79 1.44
N LEU A 30 2.80 11.09 1.55
CA LEU A 30 2.17 12.05 0.64
C LEU A 30 2.65 13.46 0.93
N THR A 31 2.91 14.19 -0.15
CA THR A 31 3.25 15.62 -0.15
C THR A 31 2.01 16.44 -0.48
N GLU A 32 1.97 17.73 -0.14
CA GLU A 32 0.81 18.58 -0.47
C GLU A 32 0.44 18.55 -1.96
N HIS A 33 1.43 18.41 -2.84
CA HIS A 33 1.22 18.37 -4.29
C HIS A 33 0.49 17.13 -4.81
N ASN A 34 0.65 15.97 -4.17
CA ASN A 34 0.07 14.71 -4.63
C ASN A 34 -0.99 14.13 -3.69
N LYS A 35 -1.12 14.68 -2.48
CA LYS A 35 -1.99 14.15 -1.43
C LYS A 35 -3.45 14.05 -1.87
N GLU A 36 -4.02 15.12 -2.41
CA GLU A 36 -5.42 15.09 -2.85
C GLU A 36 -5.65 14.06 -3.95
N PHE A 37 -4.76 14.00 -4.94
CA PHE A 37 -4.88 13.05 -6.05
C PHE A 37 -4.81 11.59 -5.56
N GLU A 38 -3.81 11.26 -4.75
CA GLU A 38 -3.58 9.89 -4.27
C GLU A 38 -4.69 9.44 -3.31
N ILE A 39 -5.17 10.33 -2.43
CA ILE A 39 -6.30 10.04 -1.54
C ILE A 39 -7.57 9.79 -2.36
N ASN A 40 -7.88 10.66 -3.32
CA ASN A 40 -9.05 10.47 -4.17
C ASN A 40 -8.96 9.17 -4.98
N SER A 41 -7.77 8.81 -5.49
CA SER A 41 -7.58 7.55 -6.22
C SER A 41 -7.84 6.33 -5.33
N ALA A 42 -7.30 6.31 -4.11
CA ALA A 42 -7.54 5.24 -3.14
C ALA A 42 -9.03 5.16 -2.73
N LEU A 43 -9.67 6.29 -2.44
CA LEU A 43 -11.09 6.35 -2.04
C LEU A 43 -12.04 5.85 -3.14
N ASN A 44 -11.73 6.10 -4.41
CA ASN A 44 -12.51 5.58 -5.53
C ASN A 44 -12.28 4.08 -5.76
N GLY A 45 -11.12 3.56 -5.34
CA GLY A 45 -10.74 2.16 -5.45
C GLY A 45 -11.56 1.20 -4.58
N GLN A 46 -11.23 -0.08 -4.71
CA GLN A 46 -11.62 -1.12 -3.77
C GLN A 46 -10.41 -1.46 -2.91
N THR A 47 -10.48 -1.16 -1.62
CA THR A 47 -9.47 -1.56 -0.64
C THR A 47 -9.34 -3.08 -0.58
N ILE A 48 -8.10 -3.58 -0.63
CA ILE A 48 -7.77 -5.01 -0.53
C ILE A 48 -7.07 -5.29 0.79
N PHE A 49 -6.12 -4.43 1.15
CA PHE A 49 -5.33 -4.57 2.36
C PHE A 49 -4.84 -3.20 2.80
N ASN A 50 -4.86 -2.92 4.09
CA ASN A 50 -4.26 -1.72 4.65
C ASN A 50 -3.53 -2.04 5.95
N GLY A 51 -2.66 -1.13 6.37
CA GLY A 51 -1.91 -1.31 7.60
C GLY A 51 -0.79 -0.31 7.76
N PHE A 52 0.15 -0.68 8.63
CA PHE A 52 1.29 0.15 9.00
C PHE A 52 2.57 -0.66 8.85
N LEU A 53 3.56 -0.10 8.14
CA LEU A 53 4.92 -0.62 8.13
C LEU A 53 5.73 0.01 9.27
N LYS A 54 6.61 -0.77 9.91
CA LYS A 54 7.61 -0.26 10.87
C LYS A 54 8.60 0.64 10.14
N ASP A 55 8.93 1.82 10.68
CA ASP A 55 9.80 2.78 9.98
C ASP A 55 11.19 2.19 9.65
N LEU A 56 11.77 1.45 10.61
CA LEU A 56 13.08 0.79 10.47
C LEU A 56 13.16 -0.22 9.31
N ARG A 57 12.03 -0.82 8.89
CA ARG A 57 11.98 -1.78 7.77
C ARG A 57 11.02 -1.33 6.67
N LYS A 58 10.69 -0.03 6.62
CA LYS A 58 9.67 0.46 5.67
C LYS A 58 10.11 0.29 4.23
N ASP A 59 11.38 0.49 3.91
CA ASP A 59 11.88 0.39 2.54
C ASP A 59 11.84 -1.06 2.03
N ASP A 60 12.20 -2.03 2.88
CA ASP A 60 12.01 -3.46 2.57
C ASP A 60 10.53 -3.81 2.43
N GLY A 61 9.67 -3.34 3.35
CA GLY A 61 8.23 -3.55 3.29
C GLY A 61 7.61 -2.99 2.00
N LYS A 62 8.02 -1.78 1.58
CA LYS A 62 7.63 -1.17 0.31
C LYS A 62 8.09 -2.00 -0.88
N ALA A 63 9.30 -2.56 -0.85
CA ALA A 63 9.80 -3.42 -1.91
C ALA A 63 8.94 -4.70 -2.05
N VAL A 64 8.55 -5.32 -0.93
CA VAL A 64 7.64 -6.47 -0.93
C VAL A 64 6.26 -6.09 -1.46
N ILE A 65 5.69 -4.95 -1.03
CA ILE A 65 4.41 -4.45 -1.58
C ILE A 65 4.51 -4.24 -3.09
N ARG A 66 5.59 -3.62 -3.59
CA ARG A 66 5.80 -3.42 -5.04
C ARG A 66 5.87 -4.75 -5.79
N SER A 67 6.50 -5.78 -5.22
CA SER A 67 6.53 -7.12 -5.80
C SER A 67 5.13 -7.75 -5.84
N LEU A 68 4.39 -7.68 -4.73
CA LEU A 68 3.00 -8.14 -4.65
C LEU A 68 2.13 -7.48 -5.73
N LEU A 69 2.21 -6.15 -5.86
CA LEU A 69 1.47 -5.41 -6.89
C LEU A 69 1.86 -5.82 -8.30
N LYS A 70 3.14 -6.09 -8.56
CA LYS A 70 3.61 -6.56 -9.87
C LYS A 70 2.97 -7.91 -10.21
N ASP A 71 2.95 -8.84 -9.27
CA ASP A 71 2.37 -10.18 -9.45
C ASP A 71 0.85 -10.11 -9.64
N MET A 72 0.16 -9.31 -8.80
CA MET A 72 -1.30 -9.11 -8.90
C MET A 72 -1.70 -8.44 -10.21
N ASN A 73 -0.94 -7.43 -10.66
CA ASN A 73 -1.20 -6.76 -11.94
C ASN A 73 -0.88 -7.67 -13.14
N SER A 74 0.12 -8.55 -13.04
CA SER A 74 0.46 -9.48 -14.12
C SER A 74 -0.56 -10.61 -14.26
N SER A 75 -1.16 -11.05 -13.15
CA SER A 75 -2.18 -12.09 -13.12
C SER A 75 -3.62 -11.55 -13.15
N GLU A 76 -3.79 -10.23 -13.14
CA GLU A 76 -5.06 -9.50 -13.02
C GLU A 76 -5.94 -9.94 -11.83
N SER A 77 -5.33 -10.60 -10.84
CA SER A 77 -5.99 -11.23 -9.71
C SER A 77 -5.41 -10.75 -8.38
N ALA A 78 -6.28 -10.57 -7.40
CA ALA A 78 -5.88 -10.13 -6.08
C ALA A 78 -5.42 -11.33 -5.22
N PHE A 79 -4.32 -11.17 -4.49
CA PHE A 79 -4.03 -12.08 -3.38
C PHE A 79 -5.07 -11.89 -2.26
N SER A 80 -5.35 -12.96 -1.53
CA SER A 80 -6.15 -12.89 -0.31
C SER A 80 -5.46 -12.06 0.76
N GLU A 81 -6.24 -11.41 1.62
CA GLU A 81 -5.73 -10.63 2.75
C GLU A 81 -4.74 -11.44 3.62
N ASP A 82 -5.03 -12.72 3.91
CA ASP A 82 -4.12 -13.60 4.65
C ASP A 82 -2.75 -13.78 4.00
N GLU A 83 -2.71 -13.86 2.67
CA GLU A 83 -1.48 -14.06 1.90
C GLU A 83 -0.65 -12.77 1.91
N ILE A 84 -1.31 -11.62 1.70
CA ILE A 84 -0.66 -10.30 1.80
C ILE A 84 -0.11 -10.09 3.21
N ARG A 85 -0.90 -10.42 4.25
CA ARG A 85 -0.49 -10.31 5.66
C ARG A 85 0.73 -11.19 5.95
N ARG A 86 0.74 -12.46 5.52
CA ARG A 86 1.89 -13.36 5.71
C ARG A 86 3.16 -12.81 5.06
N ARG A 87 3.09 -12.35 3.81
CA ARG A 87 4.28 -11.81 3.13
C ARG A 87 4.78 -10.49 3.74
N LEU A 88 3.92 -9.75 4.42
CA LEU A 88 4.27 -8.50 5.08
C LEU A 88 4.50 -8.63 6.59
N GLU A 89 4.30 -9.80 7.21
CA GLU A 89 4.24 -9.99 8.67
C GLU A 89 5.47 -9.43 9.40
N GLU A 90 6.62 -9.60 8.79
CA GLU A 90 7.93 -9.18 9.27
C GLU A 90 8.13 -7.66 9.29
N PHE A 91 7.38 -6.95 8.45
CA PHE A 91 7.48 -5.51 8.21
C PHE A 91 6.32 -4.73 8.83
N LEU A 92 5.21 -5.41 9.11
CA LEU A 92 4.03 -4.82 9.74
C LEU A 92 4.32 -4.43 11.20
N ALA A 93 3.68 -3.34 11.62
CA ALA A 93 3.85 -2.68 12.92
C ALA A 93 2.68 -2.89 13.89
#